data_AF-A0A1B3E9R8-F1
#
_entry.id   AF-A0A1B3E9R8-F1
#
_cell.length_a   1.000
_cell.length_b   1.000
_cell.length_c   1.000
_cell.angle_alpha   90.00
_cell.angle_beta   90.00
_cell.angle_gamma   90.00
#
_symmetry.space_group_name_H-M   'P 1'
#
loop_
_entity.id
_entity.type
_entity.pdbx_description
1 polymer ?
#
loop_
_entity_poly.entity_id
_entity_poly.type
_entity_poly.pdbx_seq_one_letter_code
_entity_poly.pdbx_strand_id
1 'polypeptide(L)'
;MFTLATNRKQDATYAYQGGGRGLSEARIAVLENFVQGELRPDLTLVFDLPVEIGLSRAAARGRLDRFEQEHRSFFEAVRRTYLERAQAAPERYTVIDASVTLAEVQQSLDQLLPVLLERCHG
;
A
#
# COMPACT_ATOMS: atom_id res chain seq x y z
N MET A 1 -3.13 -0.49 -23.89
CA MET A 1 -4.42 0.12 -23.54
C MET A 1 -4.37 0.41 -22.04
N PHE A 2 -4.56 1.68 -21.68
CA PHE A 2 -4.44 2.35 -20.36
C PHE A 2 -3.72 1.63 -19.19
N THR A 3 -2.47 2.03 -18.96
CA THR A 3 -1.78 1.90 -17.66
C THR A 3 -2.35 2.94 -16.71
N LEU A 4 -3.03 2.52 -15.64
CA LEU A 4 -3.43 3.41 -14.55
C LEU A 4 -2.68 3.02 -13.28
N ALA A 5 -1.44 3.52 -13.13
CA ALA A 5 -0.74 3.55 -11.86
C ALA A 5 -1.42 4.58 -10.94
N THR A 6 -2.51 4.23 -10.25
CA THR A 6 -3.04 5.11 -9.20
C THR A 6 -2.28 4.87 -7.91
N ASN A 7 -1.37 5.80 -7.62
CA ASN A 7 -0.80 6.03 -6.32
C ASN A 7 -1.93 6.20 -5.27
N ARG A 8 -2.02 5.29 -4.29
CA ARG A 8 -2.72 5.41 -2.99
C ARG A 8 -4.21 5.82 -2.99
N LYS A 9 -5.14 5.04 -3.54
CA LYS A 9 -6.59 5.39 -3.40
C LYS A 9 -7.39 4.55 -2.40
N GLN A 10 -7.60 3.24 -2.60
CA GLN A 10 -8.47 2.46 -1.69
C GLN A 10 -7.74 1.85 -0.50
N ASP A 11 -6.64 1.13 -0.74
CA ASP A 11 -5.95 0.41 0.34
C ASP A 11 -5.38 1.36 1.40
N ALA A 12 -5.03 2.58 0.98
CA ALA A 12 -4.71 3.67 1.90
C ALA A 12 -5.90 4.07 2.78
N THR A 13 -7.13 4.03 2.27
CA THR A 13 -8.33 4.30 3.08
C THR A 13 -8.52 3.20 4.13
N TYR A 14 -8.40 1.93 3.76
CA TYR A 14 -8.44 0.82 4.72
C TYR A 14 -7.34 0.94 5.77
N ALA A 15 -6.10 1.20 5.35
CA ALA A 15 -4.97 1.24 6.26
C ALA A 15 -5.00 2.46 7.19
N TYR A 16 -5.21 3.67 6.67
CA TYR A 16 -5.18 4.90 7.47
C TYR A 16 -6.48 5.12 8.23
N GLN A 17 -7.63 4.93 7.60
CA GLN A 17 -8.92 5.20 8.23
C GLN A 17 -9.42 4.00 9.02
N GLY A 18 -9.25 2.77 8.50
CA GLY A 18 -9.58 1.56 9.23
C GLY A 18 -8.57 1.25 10.32
N GLY A 19 -7.37 0.83 9.93
CA GLY A 19 -6.30 0.46 10.86
C GLY A 19 -5.86 1.61 11.76
N GLY A 20 -5.51 2.75 11.16
CA GLY A 20 -4.97 3.89 11.89
C GLY A 20 -5.98 4.68 12.72
N ARG A 21 -7.22 4.87 12.23
CA ARG A 21 -8.27 5.67 12.91
C ARG A 21 -9.39 4.83 13.54
N GLY A 22 -9.34 3.50 13.41
CA GLY A 22 -10.33 2.60 14.01
C GLY A 22 -11.71 2.61 13.34
N LEU A 23 -11.83 3.08 12.10
CA LEU A 23 -13.10 2.97 11.37
C LEU A 23 -13.38 1.51 11.01
N SER A 24 -14.65 1.11 11.11
CA SER A 24 -15.07 -0.24 10.76
C SER A 24 -14.76 -0.55 9.29
N GLU A 25 -14.06 -1.66 9.05
CA GLU A 25 -13.75 -2.15 7.71
C GLU A 25 -15.01 -2.35 6.86
N ALA A 26 -16.09 -2.87 7.47
CA ALA A 26 -17.37 -3.05 6.80
C ALA A 26 -17.94 -1.71 6.29
N ARG A 27 -17.77 -0.62 7.04
CA ARG A 27 -18.20 0.71 6.59
C ARG A 27 -17.35 1.22 5.43
N ILE A 28 -16.05 0.95 5.45
CA ILE A 28 -15.15 1.30 4.34
C ILE A 28 -15.54 0.50 3.09
N ALA A 29 -15.84 -0.80 3.22
CA ALA A 29 -16.27 -1.65 2.12
C ALA A 29 -17.59 -1.19 1.47
N VAL A 30 -18.57 -0.76 2.29
CA VAL A 30 -19.81 -0.18 1.77
C VAL A 30 -19.53 1.07 0.92
N LEU A 31 -18.67 1.96 1.40
CA LEU A 31 -18.30 3.18 0.67
C LEU A 31 -17.49 2.87 -0.60
N GLU A 32 -16.57 1.90 -0.53
CA GLU A 32 -15.80 1.44 -1.69
C GLU A 32 -16.74 0.92 -2.79
N ASN A 33 -17.64 0.00 -2.45
CA ASN A 33 -18.63 -0.55 -3.38
C ASN A 33 -19.56 0.52 -3.94
N PHE A 34 -19.97 1.48 -3.11
CA PHE A 34 -20.84 2.57 -3.56
C PHE A 34 -20.16 3.49 -4.59
N VAL A 35 -18.87 3.80 -4.40
CA VAL A 35 -18.14 4.72 -5.28
C VAL A 35 -17.62 4.02 -6.53
N GLN A 36 -17.29 2.72 -6.45
CA GLN A 36 -16.49 2.03 -7.48
C GLN A 36 -17.19 0.83 -8.11
N GLY A 37 -18.31 0.37 -7.55
CA GLY A 37 -18.93 -0.88 -7.97
C GLY A 37 -17.95 -2.05 -7.83
N GLU A 38 -17.80 -2.82 -8.91
CA GLU A 38 -16.92 -3.99 -8.97
C GLU A 38 -15.48 -3.67 -9.40
N LEU A 39 -15.20 -2.42 -9.79
CA LEU A 39 -13.86 -2.03 -10.26
C LEU A 39 -12.84 -2.20 -9.12
N ARG A 40 -11.79 -2.98 -9.37
CA ARG A 40 -10.66 -3.16 -8.46
C ARG A 40 -9.34 -3.13 -9.24
N PRO A 41 -8.22 -2.74 -8.60
CA PRO A 41 -6.91 -2.89 -9.21
C PRO A 41 -6.60 -4.36 -9.49
N ASP A 42 -6.09 -4.63 -10.70
CA ASP A 42 -5.57 -5.95 -11.10
C ASP A 42 -4.31 -6.34 -10.30
N LEU A 43 -3.58 -5.34 -9.81
CA LEU A 43 -2.44 -5.51 -8.93
C LEU A 43 -2.20 -4.29 -8.04
N THR A 44 -1.87 -4.57 -6.77
CA THR A 44 -1.37 -3.62 -5.78
C THR A 44 0.03 -4.04 -5.31
N LEU A 45 1.01 -3.16 -5.46
CA LEU A 45 2.35 -3.35 -4.89
C LEU A 45 2.41 -2.72 -3.49
N VAL A 46 2.73 -3.51 -2.47
CA VAL A 46 2.87 -3.08 -1.08
C VAL A 46 4.35 -3.03 -0.73
N PHE A 47 4.89 -1.83 -0.56
CA PHE A 47 6.28 -1.63 -0.12
C PHE A 47 6.34 -1.70 1.41
N ASP A 48 6.69 -2.87 1.95
CA ASP A 48 6.75 -3.09 3.38
C ASP A 48 8.13 -2.73 3.95
N LEU A 49 8.14 -2.00 5.06
CA LEU A 49 9.35 -1.73 5.82
C LEU A 49 8.99 -1.43 7.29
N PRO A 50 9.95 -1.63 8.22
CA PRO A 50 9.79 -1.15 9.59
C PRO A 50 9.45 0.34 9.63
N VAL A 51 8.48 0.69 10.48
CA VAL A 51 7.94 2.06 10.61
C VAL A 51 9.05 3.04 10.93
N GLU A 52 10.01 2.64 11.76
CA GLU A 52 11.15 3.45 12.19
C GLU A 52 12.05 3.85 11.02
N ILE A 53 12.29 2.91 10.10
CA ILE A 53 13.07 3.16 8.88
C ILE A 53 12.30 4.12 7.97
N GLY A 54 10.98 3.92 7.83
CA GLY A 54 10.09 4.80 7.06
C GLY A 54 10.10 6.24 7.57
N LEU A 55 9.91 6.42 8.88
CA LEU A 55 9.93 7.73 9.54
C LEU A 55 11.29 8.41 9.43
N SER A 56 12.39 7.65 9.60
CA SER A 56 13.75 8.18 9.44
C SER A 56 14.00 8.69 8.01
N ARG A 57 13.57 7.93 6.99
CA ARG A 57 13.68 8.34 5.57
C ARG A 57 12.80 9.55 5.24
N ALA A 58 11.61 9.63 5.82
CA ALA A 58 10.71 10.78 5.67
C ALA A 58 11.32 12.06 6.27
N ALA A 59 11.82 11.99 7.51
CA ALA A 59 12.49 13.11 8.18
C ALA A 59 13.69 13.62 7.39
N ALA A 60 14.45 12.73 6.73
CA ALA A 60 15.56 13.11 5.87
C ALA A 60 15.14 13.85 4.58
N ARG A 61 13.90 13.71 4.11
CA ARG A 61 13.39 14.39 2.91
C ARG A 61 12.89 15.81 3.16
N GLY A 62 12.73 16.24 4.41
CA GLY A 62 12.35 17.62 4.75
C GLY A 62 11.20 17.70 5.75
N ARG A 63 10.41 18.77 5.64
CA ARG A 63 9.42 19.14 6.66
C ARG A 63 8.30 18.11 6.73
N LEU A 64 8.10 17.57 7.93
CA LEU A 64 7.13 16.52 8.18
C LEU A 64 5.68 17.02 7.91
N ASP A 65 4.89 16.23 7.19
CA ASP A 65 3.46 16.48 6.93
C ASP A 65 2.60 16.20 8.18
N ARG A 66 1.36 16.68 8.22
CA ARG A 66 0.37 16.52 9.29
C ARG A 66 0.16 15.05 9.69
N PHE A 67 0.39 14.09 8.79
CA PHE A 67 0.32 12.66 9.10
C PHE A 67 1.53 12.15 9.88
N GLU A 68 2.70 12.75 9.72
CA GLU A 68 3.95 12.35 10.40
C GLU A 68 4.03 12.87 11.85
N GLN A 69 2.98 13.58 12.30
CA GLN A 69 2.75 13.94 13.71
C GLN A 69 1.96 12.86 14.48
N GLU A 70 1.44 11.84 13.80
CA GLU A 70 0.74 10.73 14.44
C GLU A 70 1.74 9.80 15.15
N HIS A 71 1.32 9.17 16.25
CA HIS A 71 2.17 8.30 17.06
C HIS A 71 2.62 7.04 16.29
N ARG A 72 3.76 6.46 16.67
CA ARG A 72 4.28 5.20 16.07
C ARG A 72 3.21 4.11 15.93
N SER A 73 2.35 3.97 16.93
CA SER A 73 1.23 3.01 16.94
C SER A 73 0.26 3.18 15.77
N PHE A 74 0.05 4.41 15.29
CA PHE A 74 -0.76 4.68 14.09
C PHE A 74 -0.13 4.04 12.85
N PHE A 75 1.16 4.28 12.63
CA PHE A 75 1.88 3.74 11.48
C PHE A 75 2.05 2.21 11.56
N GLU A 76 2.20 1.66 12.76
CA GLU A 76 2.18 0.21 12.97
C GLU A 76 0.83 -0.39 12.60
N ALA A 77 -0.28 0.24 12.99
CA ALA A 77 -1.62 -0.20 12.61
C ALA A 77 -1.85 -0.11 11.10
N VAL A 78 -1.41 0.98 10.46
CA VAL A 78 -1.44 1.16 9.00
C VAL A 78 -0.66 0.04 8.31
N ARG A 79 0.59 -0.22 8.72
CA ARG A 79 1.43 -1.28 8.17
C ARG A 79 0.75 -2.64 8.30
N ARG A 80 0.26 -2.97 9.49
CA ARG A 80 -0.44 -4.24 9.76
C ARG A 80 -1.63 -4.43 8.82
N THR A 81 -2.48 -3.41 8.65
CA THR A 81 -3.64 -3.50 7.77
C THR A 81 -3.27 -3.74 6.30
N TYR A 82 -2.17 -3.14 5.80
CA TYR A 82 -1.69 -3.45 4.46
C TYR A 82 -1.26 -4.92 4.32
N LEU A 83 -0.55 -5.45 5.32
CA LEU A 83 -0.10 -6.85 5.31
C LEU A 83 -1.26 -7.83 5.42
N GLU A 84 -2.25 -7.56 6.29
CA GLU A 84 -3.47 -8.36 6.42
C GLU A 84 -4.24 -8.42 5.10
N ARG A 85 -4.40 -7.28 4.41
CA ARG A 85 -5.05 -7.23 3.10
C ARG A 85 -4.27 -7.98 2.02
N ALA A 86 -2.94 -7.86 2.02
CA ALA A 86 -2.09 -8.59 1.09
C ALA A 86 -2.18 -10.11 1.31
N GLN A 87 -2.28 -10.55 2.57
CA GLN A 87 -2.49 -11.97 2.91
C GLN A 87 -3.89 -12.48 2.52
N ALA A 88 -4.92 -11.62 2.61
CA ALA A 88 -6.29 -12.01 2.30
C ALA A 88 -6.58 -12.14 0.79
N ALA A 89 -5.79 -11.50 -0.07
CA ALA A 89 -5.97 -11.53 -1.53
C ALA A 89 -4.61 -11.61 -2.28
N PRO A 90 -3.80 -12.67 -2.04
CA PRO A 90 -2.43 -12.76 -2.56
C PRO A 90 -2.34 -12.72 -4.09
N GLU A 91 -3.42 -13.02 -4.80
CA GLU A 91 -3.52 -12.92 -6.25
C GLU A 91 -3.51 -11.46 -6.75
N ARG A 92 -3.96 -10.51 -5.92
CA ARG A 92 -4.05 -9.07 -6.23
C ARG A 92 -2.96 -8.23 -5.58
N TYR A 93 -2.22 -8.77 -4.62
CA TYR A 93 -1.17 -8.03 -3.92
C TYR A 93 0.19 -8.67 -4.12
N THR A 94 1.22 -7.83 -4.23
CA THR A 94 2.61 -8.26 -4.15
C THR A 94 3.32 -7.41 -3.12
N VAL A 95 3.83 -8.05 -2.07
CA VAL A 95 4.60 -7.38 -1.03
C VAL A 95 6.07 -7.34 -1.43
N ILE A 96 6.66 -6.15 -1.39
CA ILE A 96 8.05 -5.88 -1.72
C ILE A 96 8.72 -5.40 -0.45
N ASP A 97 9.83 -6.05 -0.08
CA ASP A 97 10.67 -5.58 1.01
C ASP A 97 11.33 -4.25 0.62
N ALA A 98 10.92 -3.19 1.28
CA ALA A 98 11.44 -1.84 1.11
C ALA A 98 12.41 -1.44 2.23
N SER A 99 12.77 -2.36 3.14
CA SER A 99 13.78 -2.12 4.18
C SER A 99 15.21 -2.09 3.62
N VAL A 100 15.42 -2.75 2.49
CA VAL A 100 16.68 -2.83 1.73
C VAL A 100 17.01 -1.51 1.02
N THR A 101 18.14 -1.49 0.29
CA THR A 101 18.57 -0.31 -0.48
C THR A 101 17.65 -0.06 -1.67
N LEU A 102 17.64 1.18 -2.19
CA LEU A 102 16.83 1.53 -3.35
C LEU A 102 17.14 0.64 -4.57
N ALA A 103 18.42 0.29 -4.77
CA ALA A 103 18.84 -0.56 -5.87
C ALA A 103 18.27 -1.99 -5.76
N GLU A 104 18.23 -2.55 -4.55
CA GLU A 104 17.65 -3.88 -4.30
C GLU A 104 16.12 -3.88 -4.46
N VAL A 105 15.45 -2.80 -4.05
CA VAL A 105 14.01 -2.62 -4.33
C VAL A 105 13.76 -2.55 -5.84
N GLN A 106 14.57 -1.79 -6.58
CA GLN A 106 14.48 -1.68 -8.04
C GLN A 106 14.70 -3.04 -8.72
N GLN A 107 15.70 -3.80 -8.28
CA GLN A 107 15.94 -5.15 -8.78
C GLN A 107 14.75 -6.09 -8.51
N SER A 108 14.11 -5.98 -7.35
CA SER A 108 12.89 -6.74 -7.05
C SER A 108 11.72 -6.35 -7.97
N LEU A 109 11.60 -5.07 -8.32
CA LEU A 109 10.60 -4.59 -9.29
C LEU A 109 10.89 -5.08 -10.71
N ASP A 110 12.15 -5.08 -11.14
CA ASP A 110 12.56 -5.56 -12.46
C ASP A 110 12.23 -7.05 -12.65
N GLN A 111 12.39 -7.85 -11.58
CA GLN A 111 12.00 -9.27 -11.58
C GLN A 111 10.49 -9.48 -11.70
N LEU A 112 9.68 -8.52 -11.23
CA LEU A 112 8.22 -8.58 -11.34
C LEU A 112 7.73 -8.13 -12.73
N LEU A 113 8.50 -7.32 -13.45
CA LEU A 113 8.09 -6.71 -14.71
C LEU A 113 7.54 -7.71 -15.76
N PRO A 114 8.12 -8.92 -15.96
CA PRO A 114 7.54 -9.91 -16.87
C PRO A 114 6.13 -10.34 -16.46
N VAL A 115 5.91 -10.61 -15.18
CA VAL A 115 4.60 -11.00 -14.61
C VAL A 115 3.59 -9.85 -14.74
N LEU A 116 4.05 -8.60 -14.55
CA LEU A 116 3.21 -7.41 -14.75
C LEU A 116 2.77 -7.29 -16.20
N LEU A 117 3.70 -7.49 -17.14
CA LEU A 117 3.42 -7.41 -18.57
C LEU A 117 2.42 -8.48 -19.01
N GLU A 118 2.53 -9.72 -18.52
CA GLU A 118 1.56 -10.78 -18.82
C GLU A 118 0.14 -10.39 -18.37
N ARG A 119 0.01 -9.81 -17.17
CA ARG A 119 -1.29 -9.36 -16.63
C ARG A 119 -1.89 -8.16 -17.38
N CYS A 120 -1.07 -7.33 -18.01
CA CYS A 120 -1.54 -6.19 -18.81
C CYS A 120 -1.97 -6.55 -20.25
N HIS A 121 -1.61 -7.75 -20.73
CA HIS A 121 -1.92 -8.21 -22.09
C HIS A 121 -3.02 -9.29 -22.15
N GLY A 122 -3.53 -9.75 -21.00
CA GLY A 122 -4.76 -10.55 -20.90
C GLY A 122 -6.01 -9.67 -20.91
#